data_AF-A0A7X1E9I8-F1
#
_entry.id   AF-A0A7X1E9I8-F1
#
_cell.length_a   1.000
_cell.length_b   1.000
_cell.length_c   1.000
_cell.angle_alpha   90.00
_cell.angle_beta   90.00
_cell.angle_gamma   90.00
#
_symmetry.space_group_name_H-M   'P 1'
#
loop_
_entity.id
_entity.type
_entity.pdbx_description
1 polymer ?
#
loop_
_entity_poly.entity_id
_entity_poly.type
_entity_poly.pdbx_seq_one_letter_code
_entity_poly.pdbx_strand_id
1 'polypeptide(L)'
;MKQYPTAKATRLTMKHPGDLSALDQEIIEGRIKSADIVAIIGKTEGNGGVNDFTRGYFTQSLMLLLSKYLDATIEELAEKIPCVLSGGTEGVLSPHYVVLTRSQTEIPPASGDKALALGVAMTRPIEAWEIGTETHWKLTLEAVKRAMEDAQISNPDDVSFVQLKCPCFTVAAAKQAVAAGKSLCSGDPNRAMALSRVAGAWGVALALGELSEDQLSAEAMLSDYSLFSNRASVSSGVEVSAVEVIVLGNSPDWSGHYQIDATSMVDALDLDAVLKLRETSKAQTSEVCGVLVKCEPDRRGQVRGFRHTMLDDTDINAQRHIRGALGGLVASVFGDGRIFVSGGAEHQGPDGGGLVAVITKRP
;
A
#
# COMPACT_ATOMS: atom_id res chain seq x y z
N MET A 1 26.25 7.29 22.80
CA MET A 1 24.95 7.28 23.53
C MET A 1 24.02 6.31 22.82
N LYS A 2 22.96 5.80 23.48
CA LYS A 2 21.99 4.90 22.82
C LYS A 2 21.24 5.69 21.74
N GLN A 3 21.19 5.15 20.53
CA GLN A 3 20.44 5.72 19.40
C GLN A 3 19.08 5.04 19.29
N TYR A 4 18.05 5.82 18.95
CA TYR A 4 16.68 5.37 18.75
C TYR A 4 16.25 5.67 17.32
N PRO A 5 15.56 4.73 16.64
CA PRO A 5 15.04 4.98 15.31
C PRO A 5 13.94 6.05 15.35
N THR A 6 13.86 6.84 14.28
CA THR A 6 12.80 7.83 14.05
C THR A 6 12.27 7.68 12.64
N ALA A 7 10.97 7.89 12.46
CA ALA A 7 10.31 7.90 11.16
C ALA A 7 9.79 9.29 10.82
N LYS A 8 9.80 9.63 9.53
CA LYS A 8 9.15 10.83 9.00
C LYS A 8 8.44 10.46 7.70
N ALA A 9 7.21 10.98 7.56
CA ALA A 9 6.45 10.93 6.32
C ALA A 9 6.36 12.34 5.71
N THR A 10 6.74 12.47 4.44
CA THR A 10 6.68 13.74 3.71
C THR A 10 5.83 13.59 2.46
N ARG A 11 4.68 14.27 2.43
CA ARG A 11 3.77 14.27 1.28
C ARG A 11 4.19 15.33 0.27
N LEU A 12 4.51 14.89 -0.94
CA LEU A 12 4.98 15.73 -2.05
C LEU A 12 4.06 15.59 -3.25
N THR A 13 3.96 16.67 -4.03
CA THR A 13 3.14 16.72 -5.25
C THR A 13 3.98 16.38 -6.48
N MET A 14 3.32 15.96 -7.56
CA MET A 14 3.92 15.78 -8.87
C MET A 14 3.04 16.47 -9.92
N LYS A 15 3.65 17.03 -10.98
CA LYS A 15 2.95 17.60 -12.15
C LYS A 15 2.64 16.56 -13.23
N HIS A 16 3.41 15.47 -13.24
CA HIS A 16 3.26 14.31 -14.12
C HIS A 16 3.96 13.11 -13.46
N PRO A 17 3.81 11.85 -13.94
CA PRO A 17 4.33 10.68 -13.22
C PRO A 17 5.86 10.66 -13.05
N GLY A 18 6.61 11.28 -13.96
CA GLY A 18 8.07 11.43 -13.81
C GLY A 18 8.53 12.68 -13.03
N ASP A 19 7.63 13.48 -12.45
CA ASP A 19 8.00 14.72 -11.77
C ASP A 19 8.39 14.48 -10.32
N LEU A 20 9.70 14.50 -10.07
CA LEU A 20 10.29 14.42 -8.74
C LEU A 20 11.01 15.71 -8.33
N SER A 21 10.70 16.84 -8.98
CA SER A 21 11.33 18.13 -8.69
C SER A 21 11.14 18.55 -7.22
N ALA A 22 9.99 18.24 -6.62
CA ALA A 22 9.75 18.49 -5.20
C ALA A 22 10.69 17.68 -4.29
N LEU A 23 10.88 16.38 -4.57
CA LEU A 23 11.80 15.53 -3.81
C LEU A 23 13.25 15.96 -3.99
N ASP A 24 13.66 16.25 -5.22
CA ASP A 24 14.99 16.74 -5.55
C ASP A 24 15.32 18.01 -4.75
N GLN A 25 14.35 18.94 -4.70
CA GLN A 25 14.47 20.17 -3.92
C GLN A 25 14.55 19.91 -2.40
N GLU A 26 13.74 19.01 -1.84
CA GLU A 26 13.84 18.62 -0.43
C GLU A 26 15.20 18.00 -0.07
N ILE A 27 15.82 17.28 -1.01
CA ILE A 27 17.16 16.71 -0.86
C ILE A 27 18.23 17.80 -0.91
N ILE A 28 18.18 18.69 -1.91
CA ILE A 28 19.11 19.82 -2.08
C ILE A 28 19.09 20.73 -0.85
N GLU A 29 17.91 20.99 -0.29
CA GLU A 29 17.74 21.83 0.90
C GLU A 29 18.05 21.09 2.22
N GLY A 30 18.40 19.79 2.15
CA GLY A 30 18.75 18.98 3.32
C GLY A 30 17.60 18.65 4.26
N ARG A 31 16.35 18.90 3.86
CA ARG A 31 15.14 18.55 4.63
C ARG A 31 14.82 17.05 4.57
N ILE A 32 15.25 16.38 3.51
CA ILE A 32 15.26 14.93 3.35
C ILE A 32 16.68 14.52 3.02
N LYS A 33 17.25 13.59 3.79
CA LYS A 33 18.51 12.93 3.39
C LYS A 33 18.17 11.78 2.47
N SER A 34 18.76 11.76 1.27
CA SER A 34 18.54 10.68 0.29
C SER A 34 18.81 9.29 0.87
N ALA A 35 19.85 9.16 1.70
CA ALA A 35 20.23 7.90 2.36
C ALA A 35 19.24 7.43 3.43
N ASP A 36 18.38 8.31 3.92
CA ASP A 36 17.36 7.98 4.92
C ASP A 36 16.05 7.52 4.26
N ILE A 37 15.91 7.65 2.93
CA ILE A 37 14.71 7.22 2.19
C ILE A 37 14.66 5.69 2.16
N VAL A 38 13.57 5.13 2.67
CA VAL A 38 13.40 3.67 2.82
C VAL A 38 12.19 3.15 2.06
N ALA A 39 11.19 3.98 1.78
CA ALA A 39 10.04 3.57 0.97
C ALA A 39 9.28 4.76 0.37
N ILE A 40 8.54 4.51 -0.71
CA ILE A 40 7.60 5.45 -1.32
C ILE A 40 6.21 4.80 -1.44
N ILE A 41 5.17 5.56 -1.11
CA ILE A 41 3.77 5.21 -1.40
C ILE A 41 3.17 6.33 -2.26
N GLY A 42 2.61 6.02 -3.43
CA GLY A 42 2.24 7.06 -4.40
C GLY A 42 1.01 6.79 -5.26
N LYS A 43 0.43 7.88 -5.75
CA LYS A 43 -0.67 7.90 -6.73
C LYS A 43 -0.21 8.53 -8.03
N THR A 44 -0.28 7.75 -9.11
CA THR A 44 -0.01 8.21 -10.48
C THR A 44 -1.28 8.30 -11.30
N GLU A 45 -1.29 9.19 -12.28
CA GLU A 45 -2.49 9.60 -13.03
C GLU A 45 -2.87 8.71 -14.22
N GLY A 46 -2.31 7.50 -14.31
CA GLY A 46 -2.79 6.51 -15.27
C GLY A 46 -4.18 5.97 -14.89
N ASN A 47 -4.64 4.92 -15.57
CA ASN A 47 -5.99 4.37 -15.35
C ASN A 47 -6.10 3.38 -14.17
N GLY A 48 -4.98 3.02 -13.53
CA GLY A 48 -4.92 2.03 -12.45
C GLY A 48 -5.18 0.58 -12.86
N GLY A 49 -5.33 0.29 -14.15
CA GLY A 49 -5.52 -1.04 -14.72
C GLY A 49 -4.21 -1.72 -15.12
N VAL A 50 -4.31 -2.75 -15.97
CA VAL A 50 -3.16 -3.55 -16.45
C VAL A 50 -2.19 -2.72 -17.27
N ASN A 51 -2.68 -1.90 -18.20
CA ASN A 51 -1.88 -1.10 -19.14
C ASN A 51 -1.52 0.29 -18.60
N ASP A 52 -1.45 0.44 -17.28
CA ASP A 52 -1.03 1.68 -16.66
C ASP A 52 0.49 1.69 -16.46
N PHE A 53 1.17 2.35 -17.40
CA PHE A 53 2.63 2.50 -17.41
C PHE A 53 3.13 3.68 -16.57
N THR A 54 2.23 4.49 -16.00
CA THR A 54 2.62 5.66 -15.19
C THR A 54 3.33 5.23 -13.90
N ARG A 55 2.98 4.06 -13.37
CA ARG A 55 3.60 3.45 -12.19
C ARG A 55 5.07 3.12 -12.44
N GLY A 56 5.36 2.40 -13.52
CA GLY A 56 6.72 2.08 -13.93
C GLY A 56 7.53 3.33 -14.29
N TYR A 57 6.91 4.32 -14.93
CA TYR A 57 7.57 5.58 -15.26
C TYR A 57 7.98 6.38 -14.01
N PHE A 58 7.11 6.43 -12.98
CA PHE A 58 7.47 7.04 -11.68
C PHE A 58 8.65 6.30 -11.05
N THR A 59 8.57 4.96 -10.93
CA THR A 59 9.63 4.16 -10.31
C THR A 59 10.97 4.34 -11.02
N GLN A 60 10.99 4.28 -12.35
CA GLN A 60 12.20 4.55 -13.14
C GLN A 60 12.78 5.94 -12.85
N SER A 61 11.92 6.97 -12.83
CA SER A 61 12.33 8.34 -12.57
C SER A 61 12.89 8.51 -11.14
N LEU A 62 12.31 7.81 -10.17
CA LEU A 62 12.77 7.80 -8.78
C LEU A 62 14.14 7.18 -8.65
N MET A 63 14.34 5.99 -9.19
CA MET A 63 15.63 5.31 -9.08
C MET A 63 16.73 6.11 -9.82
N LEU A 64 16.41 6.71 -10.96
CA LEU A 64 17.33 7.61 -11.67
C LEU A 64 17.66 8.89 -10.89
N LEU A 65 16.72 9.44 -10.12
CA LEU A 65 16.99 10.57 -9.25
C LEU A 65 17.90 10.16 -8.10
N LEU A 66 17.54 9.09 -7.39
CA LEU A 66 18.26 8.63 -6.21
C LEU A 66 19.68 8.15 -6.53
N SER A 67 19.92 7.56 -7.72
CA SER A 67 21.25 7.16 -8.18
C SER A 67 22.21 8.34 -8.40
N LYS A 68 21.72 9.58 -8.43
CA LYS A 68 22.58 10.78 -8.45
C LYS A 68 23.10 11.15 -7.06
N TYR A 69 22.39 10.74 -6.02
CA TYR A 69 22.66 11.08 -4.62
C TYR A 69 23.25 9.92 -3.82
N LEU A 70 23.07 8.69 -4.30
CA LEU A 70 23.49 7.46 -3.66
C LEU A 70 24.48 6.74 -4.57
N ASP A 71 25.52 6.17 -3.98
CA ASP A 71 26.48 5.31 -4.66
C ASP A 71 25.87 3.90 -4.85
N ALA A 72 24.87 3.81 -5.71
CA ALA A 72 24.13 2.58 -6.02
C ALA A 72 23.55 2.64 -7.44
N THR A 73 23.44 1.49 -8.10
CA THR A 73 22.79 1.40 -9.40
C THR A 73 21.26 1.52 -9.27
N ILE A 74 20.59 1.78 -10.39
CA ILE A 74 19.12 1.80 -10.46
C ILE A 74 18.52 0.46 -9.99
N GLU A 75 19.14 -0.64 -10.38
CA GLU A 75 18.73 -2.00 -10.04
C GLU A 75 18.91 -2.26 -8.54
N GLU A 76 20.06 -1.89 -7.97
CA GLU A 76 20.32 -2.03 -6.53
C GLU A 76 19.36 -1.20 -5.68
N LEU A 77 18.96 -0.02 -6.16
CA LEU A 77 17.96 0.82 -5.49
C LEU A 77 16.56 0.20 -5.57
N ALA A 78 16.19 -0.33 -6.74
CA ALA A 78 14.91 -0.99 -6.94
C ALA A 78 14.76 -2.27 -6.10
N GLU A 79 15.84 -2.95 -5.75
CA GLU A 79 15.84 -4.11 -4.85
C GLU A 79 15.77 -3.74 -3.35
N LYS A 80 16.03 -2.47 -3.01
CA LYS A 80 16.15 -2.01 -1.61
C LYS A 80 15.02 -1.10 -1.16
N ILE A 81 14.41 -0.33 -2.07
CA ILE A 81 13.44 0.71 -1.75
C ILE A 81 12.08 0.33 -2.32
N PRO A 82 11.15 -0.22 -1.51
CA PRO A 82 9.77 -0.41 -1.91
C PRO A 82 9.16 0.87 -2.48
N CYS A 83 8.60 0.77 -3.68
CA CYS A 83 7.99 1.85 -4.43
C CYS A 83 6.55 1.44 -4.76
N VAL A 84 5.65 1.62 -3.79
CA VAL A 84 4.27 1.13 -3.89
C VAL A 84 3.37 2.17 -4.56
N LEU A 85 3.21 2.00 -5.87
CA LEU A 85 2.48 2.92 -6.73
C LEU A 85 1.09 2.36 -7.07
N SER A 86 0.05 3.15 -6.81
CA SER A 86 -1.32 2.86 -7.22
C SER A 86 -1.77 3.87 -8.27
N GLY A 87 -1.98 3.39 -9.50
CA GLY A 87 -2.50 4.21 -10.58
C GLY A 87 -3.97 4.60 -10.39
N GLY A 88 -4.45 5.58 -11.15
CA GLY A 88 -5.83 6.06 -11.10
C GLY A 88 -6.02 7.19 -10.09
N THR A 89 -6.14 8.41 -10.61
CA THR A 89 -6.47 9.61 -9.83
C THR A 89 -7.81 10.18 -10.29
N GLU A 90 -8.84 9.33 -10.30
CA GLU A 90 -10.19 9.73 -10.68
C GLU A 90 -10.84 10.72 -9.69
N GLY A 91 -11.84 11.46 -10.16
CA GLY A 91 -12.58 12.41 -9.33
C GLY A 91 -11.71 13.60 -8.91
N VAL A 92 -11.64 13.85 -7.60
CA VAL A 92 -10.88 14.96 -7.00
C VAL A 92 -9.49 14.55 -6.49
N LEU A 93 -9.05 13.33 -6.78
CA LEU A 93 -7.74 12.85 -6.37
C LEU A 93 -6.62 13.62 -7.09
N SER A 94 -5.64 14.08 -6.32
CA SER A 94 -4.44 14.74 -6.84
C SER A 94 -3.26 13.76 -6.90
N PRO A 95 -2.55 13.63 -8.03
CA PRO A 95 -1.29 12.90 -8.09
C PRO A 95 -0.29 13.40 -7.05
N HIS A 96 0.28 12.48 -6.28
CA HIS A 96 1.20 12.79 -5.18
C HIS A 96 1.90 11.52 -4.71
N TYR A 97 2.87 11.67 -3.83
CA TYR A 97 3.58 10.57 -3.18
C TYR A 97 3.97 10.96 -1.76
N VAL A 98 4.09 9.95 -0.91
CA VAL A 98 4.59 10.07 0.46
C VAL A 98 5.96 9.41 0.50
N VAL A 99 6.96 10.21 0.85
CA VAL A 99 8.33 9.77 1.09
C VAL A 99 8.45 9.36 2.55
N LEU A 100 8.80 8.11 2.79
CA LEU A 100 9.05 7.56 4.12
C LEU A 100 10.55 7.53 4.35
N THR A 101 10.99 8.21 5.40
CA THR A 101 12.40 8.22 5.81
C THR A 101 12.60 7.67 7.21
N ARG A 102 13.73 7.00 7.41
CA ARG A 102 14.18 6.46 8.69
C ARG A 102 15.53 7.05 9.06
N SER A 103 15.62 7.64 10.25
CA SER A 103 16.84 8.23 10.81
C SER A 103 17.05 7.76 12.25
N GLN A 104 18.09 8.27 12.92
CA GLN A 104 18.36 7.99 14.33
C GLN A 104 18.43 9.28 15.17
N THR A 105 18.11 9.17 16.45
CA THR A 105 18.22 10.25 17.44
C THR A 105 18.73 9.73 18.78
N GLU A 106 19.36 10.59 19.57
CA GLU A 106 19.74 10.29 20.96
C GLU A 106 18.61 10.61 21.95
N ILE A 107 17.52 11.24 21.47
CA ILE A 107 16.33 11.54 22.27
C ILE A 107 15.54 10.24 22.46
N PRO A 108 15.39 9.76 23.70
CA PRO A 108 14.63 8.55 23.96
C PRO A 108 13.12 8.73 23.66
N PRO A 109 12.39 7.63 23.41
CA PRO A 109 10.94 7.67 23.26
C PRO A 109 10.28 8.32 24.49
N ALA A 110 9.23 9.10 24.25
CA ALA A 110 8.46 9.69 25.34
C ALA A 110 7.76 8.59 26.13
N SER A 111 7.82 8.66 27.47
CA SER A 111 7.24 7.62 28.32
C SER A 111 5.72 7.55 28.14
N GLY A 112 5.21 6.36 27.80
CA GLY A 112 3.78 6.11 27.63
C GLY A 112 3.23 6.40 26.23
N ASP A 113 4.02 7.02 25.35
CA ASP A 113 3.66 7.26 23.95
C ASP A 113 4.44 6.31 23.02
N LYS A 114 3.77 5.86 21.96
CA LYS A 114 4.41 5.13 20.84
C LYS A 114 4.68 6.11 19.70
N ALA A 115 5.72 5.94 18.92
CA ALA A 115 5.96 6.74 17.71
C ALA A 115 5.82 5.89 16.46
N LEU A 116 5.61 6.53 15.31
CA LEU A 116 5.57 5.88 14.00
C LEU A 116 6.83 5.02 13.85
N ALA A 117 6.61 3.74 13.68
CA ALA A 117 7.60 2.75 13.32
C ALA A 117 7.29 2.26 11.92
N LEU A 118 8.36 2.04 11.15
CA LEU A 118 8.24 1.50 9.82
C LEU A 118 9.37 0.50 9.55
N GLY A 119 9.02 -0.54 8.80
CA GLY A 119 9.99 -1.49 8.29
C GLY A 119 9.61 -1.98 6.92
N VAL A 120 10.62 -2.42 6.19
CA VAL A 120 10.51 -2.79 4.78
C VAL A 120 11.11 -4.16 4.50
N ALA A 121 10.54 -4.85 3.53
CA ALA A 121 11.11 -6.08 3.01
C ALA A 121 10.68 -6.30 1.57
N MET A 122 11.45 -7.09 0.83
CA MET A 122 11.04 -7.62 -0.46
C MET A 122 11.15 -9.14 -0.45
N THR A 123 10.27 -9.82 -1.18
CA THR A 123 10.47 -11.25 -1.51
C THR A 123 11.54 -11.41 -2.59
N ARG A 124 11.94 -12.64 -2.88
CA ARG A 124 12.49 -12.94 -4.21
C ARG A 124 11.45 -12.62 -5.31
N PRO A 125 11.87 -12.50 -6.58
CA PRO A 125 10.91 -12.50 -7.69
C PRO A 125 9.94 -13.69 -7.58
N ILE A 126 8.65 -13.42 -7.81
CA ILE A 126 7.57 -14.40 -7.84
C ILE A 126 7.39 -14.84 -9.29
N GLU A 127 7.45 -16.14 -9.53
CA GLU A 127 7.26 -16.68 -10.88
C GLU A 127 5.79 -16.55 -11.32
N ALA A 128 5.56 -16.50 -12.63
CA ALA A 128 4.20 -16.33 -13.17
C ALA A 128 3.21 -17.40 -12.67
N TRP A 129 3.65 -18.64 -12.49
CA TRP A 129 2.84 -19.75 -11.99
C TRP A 129 2.72 -19.81 -10.45
N GLU A 130 3.46 -18.96 -9.73
CA GLU A 130 3.35 -18.83 -8.28
C GLU A 130 2.37 -17.73 -7.88
N ILE A 131 2.09 -16.76 -8.77
CA ILE A 131 1.15 -15.67 -8.51
C ILE A 131 -0.24 -16.22 -8.16
N GLY A 132 -0.79 -15.80 -7.01
CA GLY A 132 -2.13 -16.20 -6.58
C GLY A 132 -2.20 -17.64 -6.07
N THR A 133 -1.07 -18.18 -5.58
CA THR A 133 -0.97 -19.54 -5.05
C THR A 133 -0.45 -19.54 -3.61
N GLU A 134 -0.40 -20.72 -3.00
CA GLU A 134 0.14 -20.92 -1.67
C GLU A 134 1.56 -20.41 -1.50
N THR A 135 2.40 -20.64 -2.51
CA THR A 135 3.77 -20.13 -2.52
C THR A 135 3.80 -18.61 -2.39
N HIS A 136 2.88 -17.89 -3.06
CA HIS A 136 2.84 -16.44 -2.98
C HIS A 136 2.48 -15.96 -1.58
N TRP A 137 1.38 -16.43 -0.96
CA TRP A 137 1.03 -15.93 0.37
C TRP A 137 2.03 -16.34 1.46
N LYS A 138 2.68 -17.51 1.33
CA LYS A 138 3.78 -17.90 2.23
C LYS A 138 5.02 -17.00 2.09
N LEU A 139 5.40 -16.64 0.87
CA LEU A 139 6.49 -15.69 0.65
C LEU A 139 6.14 -14.30 1.18
N THR A 140 4.90 -13.86 0.99
CA THR A 140 4.42 -12.60 1.58
C THR A 140 4.47 -12.64 3.10
N LEU A 141 3.99 -13.71 3.74
CA LEU A 141 4.05 -13.89 5.19
C LEU A 141 5.48 -13.71 5.72
N GLU A 142 6.46 -14.39 5.11
CA GLU A 142 7.86 -14.28 5.53
C GLU A 142 8.44 -12.88 5.29
N ALA A 143 8.01 -12.19 4.24
CA ALA A 143 8.41 -10.81 4.00
C ALA A 143 7.78 -9.83 5.01
N VAL A 144 6.51 -10.04 5.39
CA VAL A 144 5.85 -9.22 6.41
C VAL A 144 6.52 -9.40 7.77
N LYS A 145 6.87 -10.63 8.17
CA LYS A 145 7.63 -10.87 9.42
C LYS A 145 8.98 -10.16 9.40
N ARG A 146 9.75 -10.24 8.31
CA ARG A 146 11.01 -9.50 8.17
C ARG A 146 10.81 -7.98 8.23
N ALA A 147 9.75 -7.46 7.63
CA ALA A 147 9.43 -6.03 7.71
C ALA A 147 9.03 -5.61 9.14
N MET A 148 8.34 -6.47 9.91
CA MET A 148 8.08 -6.23 11.34
C MET A 148 9.37 -6.23 12.17
N GLU A 149 10.28 -7.17 11.90
CA GLU A 149 11.61 -7.22 12.54
C GLU A 149 12.43 -5.95 12.21
N ASP A 150 12.47 -5.54 10.95
CA ASP A 150 13.11 -4.29 10.50
C ASP A 150 12.46 -3.04 11.13
N ALA A 151 11.16 -3.09 11.41
CA ALA A 151 10.42 -2.05 12.14
C ALA A 151 10.64 -2.11 13.66
N GLN A 152 11.30 -3.12 14.20
CA GLN A 152 11.39 -3.39 15.65
C GLN A 152 10.00 -3.46 16.30
N ILE A 153 9.03 -4.10 15.63
CA ILE A 153 7.69 -4.36 16.14
C ILE A 153 7.56 -5.86 16.43
N SER A 154 7.52 -6.22 17.71
CA SER A 154 7.35 -7.61 18.14
C SER A 154 5.90 -8.00 18.39
N ASN A 155 5.03 -7.03 18.75
CA ASN A 155 3.61 -7.25 18.96
C ASN A 155 2.82 -6.90 17.67
N PRO A 156 2.10 -7.84 17.04
CA PRO A 156 1.26 -7.56 15.88
C PRO A 156 0.24 -6.44 16.11
N ASP A 157 -0.26 -6.24 17.34
CA ASP A 157 -1.23 -5.19 17.67
C ASP A 157 -0.68 -3.77 17.49
N ASP A 158 0.65 -3.64 17.44
CA ASP A 158 1.33 -2.37 17.19
C ASP A 158 1.45 -2.04 15.69
N VAL A 159 1.09 -2.99 14.81
CA VAL A 159 0.97 -2.78 13.36
C VAL A 159 -0.41 -2.20 13.05
N SER A 160 -0.44 -1.03 12.43
CA SER A 160 -1.68 -0.35 12.03
C SER A 160 -2.01 -0.53 10.55
N PHE A 161 -0.99 -0.69 9.70
CA PHE A 161 -1.18 -0.77 8.26
C PHE A 161 -0.02 -1.50 7.58
N VAL A 162 -0.31 -2.39 6.63
CA VAL A 162 0.70 -3.08 5.81
C VAL A 162 0.40 -2.81 4.34
N GLN A 163 1.23 -1.98 3.72
CA GLN A 163 1.14 -1.67 2.30
C GLN A 163 2.00 -2.64 1.50
N LEU A 164 1.38 -3.29 0.51
CA LEU A 164 2.03 -4.20 -0.40
C LEU A 164 1.95 -3.72 -1.85
N LYS A 165 3.02 -3.93 -2.61
CA LYS A 165 2.97 -4.00 -4.07
C LYS A 165 3.28 -5.44 -4.50
N CYS A 166 2.29 -6.12 -5.07
CA CYS A 166 2.41 -7.49 -5.54
C CYS A 166 2.59 -7.54 -7.06
N PRO A 167 3.33 -8.54 -7.58
CA PRO A 167 3.50 -8.74 -9.00
C PRO A 167 2.22 -9.30 -9.63
N CYS A 168 2.01 -9.03 -10.91
CA CYS A 168 1.10 -9.78 -11.77
C CYS A 168 1.83 -10.15 -13.06
N PHE A 169 1.21 -11.00 -13.90
CA PHE A 169 1.84 -11.43 -15.14
C PHE A 169 1.14 -10.83 -16.37
N THR A 170 1.94 -10.54 -17.39
CA THR A 170 1.45 -10.16 -18.72
C THR A 170 1.02 -11.39 -19.51
N VAL A 171 0.30 -11.18 -20.62
CA VAL A 171 -0.03 -12.26 -21.57
C VAL A 171 1.23 -12.95 -22.11
N ALA A 172 2.34 -12.22 -22.27
CA ALA A 172 3.60 -12.79 -22.73
C ALA A 172 4.21 -13.74 -21.69
N ALA A 173 4.28 -13.32 -20.42
CA ALA A 173 4.75 -14.15 -19.32
C ALA A 173 3.86 -15.39 -19.11
N ALA A 174 2.54 -15.23 -19.24
CA ALA A 174 1.59 -16.34 -19.19
C ALA A 174 1.87 -17.39 -20.30
N LYS A 175 2.09 -16.95 -21.55
CA LYS A 175 2.42 -17.84 -22.66
C LYS A 175 3.72 -18.60 -22.44
N GLN A 176 4.75 -17.95 -21.89
CA GLN A 176 6.02 -18.59 -21.59
C GLN A 176 5.86 -19.66 -20.50
N ALA A 177 5.12 -19.37 -19.44
CA ALA A 177 4.84 -20.33 -18.37
C ALA A 177 4.09 -21.57 -18.91
N VAL A 178 3.06 -21.37 -19.73
CA VAL A 178 2.31 -22.47 -20.35
C VAL A 178 3.19 -23.28 -21.29
N ALA A 179 4.02 -22.63 -22.12
CA ALA A 179 4.97 -23.32 -22.99
C ALA A 179 6.01 -24.14 -22.21
N ALA A 180 6.34 -23.73 -20.98
CA ALA A 180 7.19 -24.47 -20.04
C ALA A 180 6.43 -25.54 -19.22
N GLY A 181 5.17 -25.84 -19.55
CA GLY A 181 4.36 -26.86 -18.87
C GLY A 181 3.87 -26.46 -17.48
N LYS A 182 3.86 -25.16 -17.16
CA LYS A 182 3.40 -24.62 -15.87
C LYS A 182 1.93 -24.25 -15.93
N SER A 183 1.22 -24.46 -14.83
CA SER A 183 -0.18 -24.04 -14.66
C SER A 183 -0.25 -22.66 -14.04
N LEU A 184 -1.14 -21.81 -14.55
CA LEU A 184 -1.40 -20.47 -14.02
C LEU A 184 -2.67 -20.45 -13.18
N CYS A 185 -2.75 -19.52 -12.23
CA CYS A 185 -3.93 -19.32 -11.40
C CYS A 185 -5.17 -18.85 -12.19
N SER A 186 -4.95 -18.19 -13.34
CA SER A 186 -6.00 -17.82 -14.28
C SER A 186 -5.43 -17.48 -15.66
N GLY A 187 -6.23 -17.68 -16.71
CA GLY A 187 -5.98 -17.14 -18.04
C GLY A 187 -6.41 -15.68 -18.23
N ASP A 188 -7.16 -15.11 -17.28
CA ASP A 188 -7.58 -13.70 -17.29
C ASP A 188 -6.61 -12.85 -16.45
N PRO A 189 -5.91 -11.87 -17.04
CA PRO A 189 -5.01 -10.97 -16.31
C PRO A 189 -5.68 -10.20 -15.17
N ASN A 190 -6.96 -9.83 -15.30
CA ASN A 190 -7.66 -9.10 -14.23
C ASN A 190 -7.92 -10.01 -13.02
N ARG A 191 -8.37 -11.25 -13.28
CA ARG A 191 -8.51 -12.25 -12.22
C ARG A 191 -7.17 -12.61 -11.59
N ALA A 192 -6.10 -12.72 -12.37
CA ALA A 192 -4.75 -12.94 -11.85
C ALA A 192 -4.26 -11.80 -10.94
N MET A 193 -4.55 -10.54 -11.31
CA MET A 193 -4.30 -9.38 -10.44
C MET A 193 -5.09 -9.47 -9.13
N ALA A 194 -6.36 -9.86 -9.17
CA ALA A 194 -7.16 -10.05 -7.97
C ALA A 194 -6.59 -11.16 -7.07
N LEU A 195 -6.26 -12.32 -7.63
CA LEU A 195 -5.64 -13.43 -6.91
C LEU A 195 -4.27 -13.05 -6.30
N SER A 196 -3.49 -12.22 -7.01
CA SER A 196 -2.25 -11.65 -6.49
C SER A 196 -2.50 -10.79 -5.24
N ARG A 197 -3.55 -9.96 -5.25
CA ARG A 197 -3.96 -9.18 -4.07
C ARG A 197 -4.43 -10.05 -2.92
N VAL A 198 -5.20 -11.10 -3.20
CA VAL A 198 -5.64 -12.08 -2.17
C VAL A 198 -4.43 -12.74 -1.51
N ALA A 199 -3.48 -13.25 -2.30
CA ALA A 199 -2.28 -13.88 -1.76
C ALA A 199 -1.47 -12.91 -0.88
N GLY A 200 -1.36 -11.65 -1.31
CA GLY A 200 -0.75 -10.59 -0.50
C GLY A 200 -1.49 -10.38 0.83
N ALA A 201 -2.82 -10.24 0.78
CA ALA A 201 -3.65 -9.96 1.95
C ALA A 201 -3.63 -11.12 2.95
N TRP A 202 -3.67 -12.36 2.48
CA TRP A 202 -3.54 -13.55 3.34
C TRP A 202 -2.15 -13.68 3.94
N GLY A 203 -1.09 -13.34 3.22
CA GLY A 203 0.26 -13.29 3.78
C GLY A 203 0.35 -12.31 4.96
N VAL A 204 -0.29 -11.14 4.84
CA VAL A 204 -0.42 -10.18 5.96
C VAL A 204 -1.24 -10.78 7.10
N ALA A 205 -2.43 -11.32 6.81
CA ALA A 205 -3.32 -11.86 7.82
C ALA A 205 -2.65 -12.95 8.66
N LEU A 206 -1.93 -13.87 8.02
CA LEU A 206 -1.18 -14.93 8.69
C LEU A 206 -0.02 -14.36 9.53
N ALA A 207 0.74 -13.41 8.97
CA ALA A 207 1.88 -12.81 9.68
C ALA A 207 1.45 -12.06 10.95
N LEU A 208 0.25 -11.47 10.94
CA LEU A 208 -0.32 -10.73 12.06
C LEU A 208 -1.24 -11.57 12.95
N GLY A 209 -1.38 -12.87 12.69
CA GLY A 209 -2.21 -13.79 13.47
C GLY A 209 -3.72 -13.55 13.36
N GLU A 210 -4.18 -12.88 12.31
CA GLU A 210 -5.61 -12.62 12.04
C GLU A 210 -6.32 -13.85 11.47
N LEU A 211 -5.56 -14.70 10.76
CA LEU A 211 -6.00 -15.96 10.19
C LEU A 211 -4.95 -17.04 10.50
N SER A 212 -5.36 -18.30 10.44
CA SER A 212 -4.48 -19.46 10.54
C SER A 212 -4.41 -20.23 9.21
N GLU A 213 -3.30 -20.94 8.97
CA GLU A 213 -3.06 -21.64 7.69
C GLU A 213 -4.14 -22.67 7.35
N ASP A 214 -4.73 -23.33 8.35
CA ASP A 214 -5.79 -24.33 8.18
C ASP A 214 -7.12 -23.76 7.68
N GLN A 215 -7.30 -22.44 7.74
CA GLN A 215 -8.47 -21.77 7.17
C GLN A 215 -8.32 -21.49 5.66
N LEU A 216 -7.10 -21.54 5.13
CA LEU A 216 -6.80 -21.05 3.78
C LEU A 216 -6.75 -22.18 2.77
N SER A 217 -7.39 -21.97 1.62
CA SER A 217 -7.31 -22.86 0.47
C SER A 217 -7.40 -22.08 -0.84
N ALA A 218 -6.95 -22.66 -1.94
CA ALA A 218 -7.06 -22.02 -3.25
C ALA A 218 -8.52 -21.75 -3.65
N GLU A 219 -9.45 -22.60 -3.23
CA GLU A 219 -10.89 -22.49 -3.51
C GLU A 219 -11.53 -21.32 -2.76
N ALA A 220 -11.03 -20.99 -1.57
CA ALA A 220 -11.51 -19.88 -0.76
C ALA A 220 -11.12 -18.51 -1.37
N MET A 221 -10.09 -18.44 -2.20
CA MET A 221 -9.67 -17.20 -2.85
C MET A 221 -10.78 -16.66 -3.78
N LEU A 222 -11.15 -15.39 -3.59
CA LEU A 222 -12.23 -14.73 -4.34
C LEU A 222 -13.62 -15.37 -4.14
N SER A 223 -13.78 -16.22 -3.12
CA SER A 223 -15.00 -16.94 -2.79
C SER A 223 -15.45 -16.72 -1.34
N ASP A 224 -14.56 -16.92 -0.37
CA ASP A 224 -14.86 -16.75 1.06
C ASP A 224 -14.32 -15.43 1.60
N TYR A 225 -15.19 -14.42 1.58
CA TYR A 225 -14.86 -13.05 2.03
C TYR A 225 -14.95 -12.88 3.54
N SER A 226 -15.19 -13.95 4.31
CA SER A 226 -15.00 -13.91 5.76
C SER A 226 -13.52 -13.97 6.16
N LEU A 227 -12.65 -14.41 5.24
CA LEU A 227 -11.21 -14.55 5.45
C LEU A 227 -10.47 -13.30 4.96
N PHE A 228 -10.32 -12.29 5.81
CA PHE A 228 -9.68 -11.03 5.43
C PHE A 228 -8.72 -10.50 6.49
N SER A 229 -7.80 -9.63 6.08
CA SER A 229 -6.98 -8.81 6.97
C SER A 229 -7.63 -7.45 7.18
N ASN A 230 -7.63 -6.92 8.40
CA ASN A 230 -8.04 -5.53 8.68
C ASN A 230 -6.90 -4.53 8.47
N ARG A 231 -5.69 -5.00 8.20
CA ARG A 231 -4.47 -4.19 8.15
C ARG A 231 -3.78 -4.22 6.77
N ALA A 232 -4.17 -5.11 5.88
CA ALA A 232 -3.57 -5.24 4.55
C ALA A 232 -4.13 -4.23 3.55
N SER A 233 -3.24 -3.54 2.83
CA SER A 233 -3.55 -2.77 1.62
C SER A 233 -2.64 -3.22 0.50
N VAL A 234 -3.20 -3.88 -0.51
CA VAL A 234 -2.43 -4.56 -1.55
C VAL A 234 -2.74 -3.96 -2.90
N SER A 235 -1.73 -3.44 -3.60
CA SER A 235 -1.84 -3.11 -5.02
C SER A 235 -1.10 -4.15 -5.83
N SER A 236 -1.65 -4.56 -6.97
CA SER A 236 -0.92 -5.39 -7.95
C SER A 236 -0.48 -4.54 -9.14
N GLY A 237 0.62 -4.91 -9.81
CA GLY A 237 1.14 -4.20 -10.99
C GLY A 237 2.06 -5.07 -11.83
N VAL A 238 2.26 -4.71 -13.09
CA VAL A 238 3.16 -5.42 -14.03
C VAL A 238 4.60 -4.92 -13.93
N GLU A 239 4.80 -3.78 -13.28
CA GLU A 239 6.08 -3.10 -13.12
C GLU A 239 6.98 -3.68 -12.02
N VAL A 240 6.47 -4.63 -11.21
CA VAL A 240 7.23 -5.30 -10.15
C VAL A 240 7.26 -6.81 -10.38
N SER A 241 8.33 -7.47 -9.96
CA SER A 241 8.49 -8.92 -10.02
C SER A 241 8.47 -9.59 -8.64
N ALA A 242 8.72 -8.84 -7.57
CA ALA A 242 8.66 -9.31 -6.18
C ALA A 242 7.48 -8.66 -5.43
N VAL A 243 7.14 -9.21 -4.27
CA VAL A 243 6.27 -8.52 -3.31
C VAL A 243 7.11 -7.52 -2.54
N GLU A 244 6.78 -6.25 -2.68
CA GLU A 244 7.37 -5.17 -1.91
C GLU A 244 6.48 -4.86 -0.69
N VAL A 245 7.06 -4.89 0.50
CA VAL A 245 6.35 -4.78 1.78
C VAL A 245 6.78 -3.52 2.51
N ILE A 246 5.79 -2.77 2.99
CA ILE A 246 5.96 -1.66 3.94
C ILE A 246 5.03 -1.92 5.13
N VAL A 247 5.60 -2.21 6.30
CA VAL A 247 4.86 -2.29 7.58
C VAL A 247 4.90 -0.93 8.25
N LEU A 248 3.74 -0.44 8.67
CA LEU A 248 3.57 0.81 9.42
C LEU A 248 2.82 0.53 10.72
N GLY A 249 3.35 1.05 11.81
CA GLY A 249 2.77 0.88 13.14
C GLY A 249 3.22 1.96 14.09
N ASN A 250 2.89 1.80 15.38
CA ASN A 250 3.41 2.67 16.43
C ASN A 250 4.18 1.81 17.44
N SER A 251 5.46 2.10 17.66
CA SER A 251 6.32 1.34 18.58
C SER A 251 6.76 2.21 19.77
N PRO A 252 6.82 1.65 20.99
CA PRO A 252 7.42 2.31 22.15
C PRO A 252 8.97 2.41 22.06
N ASP A 253 9.58 1.68 21.13
CA ASP A 253 11.04 1.69 20.91
C ASP A 253 11.49 2.75 19.90
N TRP A 254 10.54 3.46 19.28
CA TRP A 254 10.77 4.52 18.32
C TRP A 254 10.55 5.90 18.93
N SER A 255 11.35 6.85 18.48
CA SER A 255 11.24 8.26 18.86
C SER A 255 10.65 9.09 17.72
N GLY A 256 10.16 10.29 18.05
CA GLY A 256 9.74 11.29 17.09
C GLY A 256 8.27 11.67 17.20
N HIS A 257 7.84 12.54 16.28
CA HIS A 257 6.54 13.21 16.34
C HIS A 257 5.50 12.61 15.41
N TYR A 258 5.82 11.56 14.66
CA TYR A 258 4.88 10.97 13.71
C TYR A 258 4.15 9.81 14.35
N GLN A 259 2.91 9.58 13.91
CA GLN A 259 2.12 8.40 14.25
C GLN A 259 1.22 8.00 13.10
N ILE A 260 0.73 6.76 13.14
CA ILE A 260 -0.28 6.24 12.23
C ILE A 260 -1.48 5.71 13.01
N ASP A 261 -2.68 6.08 12.58
CA ASP A 261 -3.93 5.50 13.06
C ASP A 261 -4.68 4.88 11.87
N ALA A 262 -5.42 3.80 12.11
CA ALA A 262 -6.18 3.12 11.07
C ALA A 262 -7.53 2.59 11.59
N THR A 263 -8.49 2.46 10.68
CA THR A 263 -9.77 1.80 10.93
C THR A 263 -10.25 1.08 9.69
N SER A 264 -11.02 0.01 9.87
CA SER A 264 -11.76 -0.63 8.79
C SER A 264 -12.96 0.22 8.40
N MET A 265 -13.36 0.11 7.13
CA MET A 265 -14.61 0.64 6.58
C MET A 265 -15.51 -0.53 6.21
N VAL A 266 -16.77 -0.52 6.63
CA VAL A 266 -17.71 -1.61 6.33
C VAL A 266 -18.23 -1.57 4.90
N ASP A 267 -18.27 -0.39 4.29
CA ASP A 267 -18.64 -0.16 2.90
C ASP A 267 -18.00 1.13 2.34
N ALA A 268 -18.17 1.36 1.04
CA ALA A 268 -17.68 2.54 0.34
C ALA A 268 -18.26 3.88 0.80
N LEU A 269 -19.32 3.88 1.62
CA LEU A 269 -20.02 5.07 2.15
C LEU A 269 -19.83 5.22 3.67
N ASP A 270 -18.88 4.50 4.28
CA ASP A 270 -18.62 4.52 5.71
C ASP A 270 -17.90 5.82 6.16
N LEU A 271 -18.63 6.93 6.06
CA LEU A 271 -18.18 8.24 6.50
C LEU A 271 -17.94 8.29 8.01
N ASP A 272 -18.72 7.55 8.78
CA ASP A 272 -18.62 7.52 10.24
C ASP A 272 -17.26 6.96 10.69
N ALA A 273 -16.78 5.88 10.05
CA ALA A 273 -15.43 5.37 10.30
C ALA A 273 -14.34 6.42 9.99
N VAL A 274 -14.46 7.13 8.86
CA VAL A 274 -13.47 8.14 8.44
C VAL A 274 -13.48 9.35 9.39
N LEU A 275 -14.66 9.82 9.82
CA LEU A 275 -14.80 10.91 10.79
C LEU A 275 -14.22 10.52 12.15
N LYS A 276 -14.57 9.32 12.63
CA LYS A 276 -14.05 8.79 13.89
C LYS A 276 -12.53 8.67 13.86
N LEU A 277 -11.95 8.19 12.75
CA LEU A 277 -10.50 8.12 12.59
C LEU A 277 -9.85 9.51 12.70
N ARG A 278 -10.43 10.53 12.06
CA ARG A 278 -9.93 11.90 12.14
C ARG A 278 -9.98 12.43 13.58
N GLU A 279 -11.04 12.13 14.32
CA GLU A 279 -11.18 12.52 15.71
C GLU A 279 -10.17 11.81 16.63
N THR A 280 -10.04 10.49 16.52
CA THR A 280 -9.15 9.69 17.38
C THR A 280 -7.68 9.97 17.13
N SER A 281 -7.30 10.20 15.86
CA SER A 281 -5.94 10.62 15.48
C SER A 281 -5.63 12.07 15.85
N LYS A 282 -6.64 12.85 16.27
CA LYS A 282 -6.55 14.29 16.51
C LYS A 282 -5.97 15.05 15.31
N ALA A 283 -6.17 14.54 14.10
CA ALA A 283 -5.55 15.03 12.89
C ALA A 283 -6.05 16.45 12.54
N GLN A 284 -5.21 17.46 12.75
CA GLN A 284 -5.40 18.75 12.10
C GLN A 284 -4.97 18.66 10.65
N THR A 285 -5.68 19.33 9.75
CA THR A 285 -5.40 19.25 8.30
C THR A 285 -3.95 19.59 7.95
N SER A 286 -3.33 20.55 8.66
CA SER A 286 -1.91 20.92 8.49
C SER A 286 -0.91 19.86 8.96
N GLU A 287 -1.34 18.92 9.79
CA GLU A 287 -0.52 17.87 10.40
C GLU A 287 -0.64 16.52 9.66
N VAL A 288 -1.59 16.41 8.74
CA VAL A 288 -1.80 15.20 7.92
C VAL A 288 -0.69 15.06 6.89
N CYS A 289 0.13 14.03 7.08
CA CYS A 289 1.30 13.71 6.26
C CYS A 289 1.04 12.57 5.27
N GLY A 290 -0.06 11.84 5.42
CA GLY A 290 -0.50 10.81 4.47
C GLY A 290 -1.87 10.27 4.85
N VAL A 291 -2.71 9.97 3.86
CA VAL A 291 -3.97 9.24 4.06
C VAL A 291 -3.97 8.10 3.07
N LEU A 292 -4.12 6.87 3.56
CA LEU A 292 -4.00 5.64 2.81
C LEU A 292 -5.33 4.90 2.88
N VAL A 293 -5.93 4.64 1.73
CA VAL A 293 -7.29 4.11 1.62
C VAL A 293 -7.29 2.91 0.69
N LYS A 294 -7.99 1.87 1.12
CA LYS A 294 -8.27 0.67 0.36
C LYS A 294 -9.76 0.41 0.38
N CYS A 295 -10.35 0.11 -0.77
CA CYS A 295 -11.76 -0.28 -0.88
C CYS A 295 -12.03 -0.98 -2.21
N GLU A 296 -13.15 -1.69 -2.30
CA GLU A 296 -13.70 -2.18 -3.57
C GLU A 296 -15.21 -2.00 -3.70
N PRO A 297 -15.76 -2.05 -4.92
CA PRO A 297 -17.19 -2.18 -5.12
C PRO A 297 -17.73 -3.45 -4.46
N ASP A 298 -18.87 -3.32 -3.77
CA ASP A 298 -19.56 -4.47 -3.19
C ASP A 298 -19.95 -5.47 -4.28
N ARG A 299 -19.50 -6.72 -4.14
CA ARG A 299 -19.67 -7.78 -5.14
C ARG A 299 -21.12 -8.21 -5.30
N ARG A 300 -21.97 -7.89 -4.33
CA ARG A 300 -23.43 -8.11 -4.39
C ARG A 300 -24.13 -7.05 -5.24
N GLY A 301 -23.40 -6.07 -5.77
CA GLY A 301 -23.92 -5.04 -6.67
C GLY A 301 -24.72 -3.95 -5.96
N GLN A 302 -24.60 -3.84 -4.64
CA GLN A 302 -25.36 -2.89 -3.83
C GLN A 302 -24.51 -2.26 -2.74
N VAL A 303 -24.72 -0.98 -2.45
CA VAL A 303 -24.23 -0.33 -1.22
C VAL A 303 -25.43 0.07 -0.39
N ARG A 304 -25.49 -0.41 0.86
CA ARG A 304 -26.61 -0.17 1.81
C ARG A 304 -28.00 -0.45 1.22
N GLY A 305 -28.12 -1.52 0.44
CA GLY A 305 -29.39 -1.96 -0.18
C GLY A 305 -29.74 -1.27 -1.49
N PHE A 306 -28.91 -0.33 -1.99
CA PHE A 306 -29.13 0.35 -3.25
C PHE A 306 -28.19 -0.18 -4.33
N ARG A 307 -28.76 -0.56 -5.48
CA ARG A 307 -28.00 -1.04 -6.64
C ARG A 307 -27.01 0.02 -7.14
N HIS A 308 -25.77 -0.37 -7.41
CA HIS A 308 -24.80 0.44 -8.15
C HIS A 308 -24.49 -0.18 -9.52
N THR A 309 -23.81 0.57 -10.39
CA THR A 309 -23.44 0.12 -11.75
C THR A 309 -21.97 -0.24 -11.90
N MET A 310 -21.14 -0.04 -10.88
CA MET A 310 -19.67 -0.16 -10.97
C MET A 310 -19.17 -1.48 -11.58
N LEU A 311 -19.87 -2.60 -11.35
CA LEU A 311 -19.46 -3.93 -11.83
C LEU A 311 -19.93 -4.24 -13.25
N ASP A 312 -21.01 -3.59 -13.70
CA ASP A 312 -21.65 -3.84 -15.00
C ASP A 312 -21.33 -2.75 -16.03
N ASP A 313 -20.58 -1.73 -15.62
CA ASP A 313 -20.15 -0.63 -16.48
C ASP A 313 -19.05 -1.11 -17.43
N THR A 314 -19.38 -1.13 -18.72
CA THR A 314 -18.47 -1.59 -19.78
C THR A 314 -17.45 -0.54 -20.21
N ASP A 315 -17.65 0.72 -19.82
CA ASP A 315 -16.81 1.85 -20.23
C ASP A 315 -15.80 2.22 -19.15
N ILE A 316 -16.24 2.21 -17.89
CA ILE A 316 -15.43 2.59 -16.72
C ILE A 316 -15.27 1.37 -15.82
N ASN A 317 -14.03 0.88 -15.75
CA ASN A 317 -13.69 -0.22 -14.85
C ASN A 317 -14.09 0.09 -13.40
N ALA A 318 -14.64 -0.91 -12.73
CA ALA A 318 -15.12 -0.88 -11.34
C ALA A 318 -14.15 -0.20 -10.35
N GLN A 319 -12.85 -0.41 -10.53
CA GLN A 319 -11.82 0.17 -9.67
C GLN A 319 -11.61 1.67 -9.88
N ARG A 320 -11.96 2.20 -11.06
CA ARG A 320 -11.94 3.64 -11.34
C ARG A 320 -13.10 4.33 -10.65
N HIS A 321 -14.30 3.73 -10.69
CA HIS A 321 -15.49 4.22 -9.98
C HIS A 321 -15.22 4.35 -8.48
N ILE A 322 -14.75 3.27 -7.85
CA ILE A 322 -14.58 3.22 -6.40
C ILE A 322 -13.51 4.22 -5.92
N ARG A 323 -12.42 4.39 -6.68
CA ARG A 323 -11.36 5.35 -6.33
C ARG A 323 -11.87 6.78 -6.38
N GLY A 324 -12.64 7.15 -7.42
CA GLY A 324 -13.22 8.48 -7.52
C GLY A 324 -14.22 8.76 -6.40
N ALA A 325 -15.10 7.79 -6.10
CA ALA A 325 -16.11 7.91 -5.04
C ALA A 325 -15.47 8.06 -3.65
N LEU A 326 -14.59 7.14 -3.25
CA LEU A 326 -13.89 7.24 -1.97
C LEU A 326 -12.94 8.43 -1.90
N GLY A 327 -12.31 8.78 -3.02
CA GLY A 327 -11.47 9.97 -3.11
C GLY A 327 -12.24 11.22 -2.70
N GLY A 328 -13.47 11.40 -3.21
CA GLY A 328 -14.35 12.49 -2.79
C GLY A 328 -14.77 12.41 -1.32
N LEU A 329 -15.20 11.24 -0.86
CA LEU A 329 -15.64 11.03 0.53
C LEU A 329 -14.53 11.35 1.53
N VAL A 330 -13.34 10.76 1.36
CA VAL A 330 -12.22 10.94 2.28
C VAL A 330 -11.61 12.34 2.16
N ALA A 331 -11.52 12.91 0.94
CA ALA A 331 -11.06 14.29 0.75
C ALA A 331 -11.96 15.30 1.45
N SER A 332 -13.28 15.06 1.50
CA SER A 332 -14.21 15.95 2.20
C SER A 332 -13.98 16.01 3.71
N VAL A 333 -13.42 14.94 4.31
CA VAL A 333 -13.13 14.86 5.75
C VAL A 333 -11.78 15.50 6.08
N PHE A 334 -10.74 15.22 5.28
CA PHE A 334 -9.38 15.70 5.55
C PHE A 334 -9.07 17.06 4.92
N GLY A 335 -9.86 17.51 3.95
CA GLY A 335 -9.71 18.80 3.27
C GLY A 335 -8.60 18.86 2.23
N ASP A 336 -8.15 17.71 1.72
CA ASP A 336 -7.03 17.61 0.78
C ASP A 336 -7.24 16.43 -0.19
N GLY A 337 -7.08 16.66 -1.50
CA GLY A 337 -7.22 15.63 -2.54
C GLY A 337 -6.00 14.72 -2.71
N ARG A 338 -4.88 15.02 -2.04
CA ARG A 338 -3.67 14.19 -2.04
C ARG A 338 -3.83 13.03 -1.05
N ILE A 339 -4.70 12.09 -1.43
CA ILE A 339 -5.06 10.88 -0.69
C ILE A 339 -4.70 9.67 -1.55
N PHE A 340 -4.00 8.71 -0.96
CA PHE A 340 -3.77 7.44 -1.62
C PHE A 340 -5.05 6.61 -1.55
N VAL A 341 -5.72 6.40 -2.68
CA VAL A 341 -6.86 5.47 -2.78
C VAL A 341 -6.51 4.35 -3.76
N SER A 342 -6.53 3.11 -3.27
CA SER A 342 -6.24 1.92 -4.06
C SER A 342 -7.49 1.04 -4.14
N GLY A 343 -7.91 0.72 -5.37
CA GLY A 343 -9.03 -0.18 -5.63
C GLY A 343 -8.64 -1.66 -5.56
N GLY A 344 -9.63 -2.54 -5.35
CA GLY A 344 -9.48 -4.00 -5.35
C GLY A 344 -9.08 -4.49 -3.98
N ALA A 345 -10.04 -4.61 -3.09
CA ALA A 345 -9.89 -4.87 -1.66
C ALA A 345 -10.25 -6.31 -1.33
N GLU A 346 -10.03 -7.23 -2.28
CA GLU A 346 -10.31 -8.63 -2.08
C GLU A 346 -9.54 -9.12 -0.85
N HIS A 347 -10.27 -9.58 0.17
CA HIS A 347 -9.74 -10.03 1.46
C HIS A 347 -8.96 -8.96 2.26
N GLN A 348 -9.24 -7.67 2.02
CA GLN A 348 -8.61 -6.51 2.67
C GLN A 348 -9.69 -5.67 3.35
N GLY A 349 -10.24 -6.18 4.46
CA GLY A 349 -11.47 -5.70 5.08
C GLY A 349 -12.71 -6.49 4.62
N PRO A 350 -13.91 -6.08 5.07
CA PRO A 350 -15.16 -6.74 4.68
C PRO A 350 -15.48 -6.52 3.19
N ASP A 351 -16.26 -7.44 2.60
CA ASP A 351 -16.71 -7.36 1.20
C ASP A 351 -17.48 -6.05 0.92
N GLY A 352 -17.03 -5.30 -0.09
CA GLY A 352 -17.52 -3.95 -0.44
C GLY A 352 -16.99 -2.81 0.42
N GLY A 353 -16.18 -3.14 1.44
CA GLY A 353 -15.52 -2.20 2.33
C GLY A 353 -14.01 -2.18 2.12
N GLY A 354 -13.30 -1.87 3.20
CA GLY A 354 -11.84 -1.88 3.21
C GLY A 354 -11.28 -1.25 4.47
N LEU A 355 -10.30 -0.36 4.32
CA LEU A 355 -9.63 0.31 5.44
C LEU A 355 -9.11 1.68 5.04
N VAL A 356 -8.99 2.55 6.04
CA VAL A 356 -8.36 3.87 5.94
C VAL A 356 -7.35 4.04 7.06
N ALA A 357 -6.18 4.58 6.73
CA ALA A 357 -5.14 4.96 7.67
C ALA A 357 -4.72 6.41 7.45
N VAL A 358 -4.31 7.08 8.52
CA VAL A 358 -3.79 8.45 8.50
C VAL A 358 -2.45 8.51 9.22
N ILE A 359 -1.46 9.11 8.57
CA ILE A 359 -0.17 9.45 9.18
C ILE A 359 -0.22 10.92 9.56
N THR A 360 -0.03 11.22 10.85
CA THR A 360 -0.06 12.58 11.39
C THR A 360 1.27 12.94 12.03
N LYS A 361 1.65 14.21 11.93
CA LYS A 361 2.69 14.82 12.76
C LYS A 361 2.05 15.42 14.01
N ARG A 362 2.34 14.87 15.18
CA ARG A 362 1.98 15.41 16.48
C ARG A 362 2.84 16.64 16.83
N PRO A 363 2.34 17.53 17.69
CA PRO A 363 3.08 18.71 18.16
C PRO A 363 4.41 18.39 18.85
#